data_AF-A0A354QAA8-F1
#
_entry.id   AF-A0A354QAA8-F1
#
_cell.length_a   1.000
_cell.length_b   1.000
_cell.length_c   1.000
_cell.angle_alpha   90.00
_cell.angle_beta   90.00
_cell.angle_gamma   90.00
#
_symmetry.space_group_name_H-M   'P 1'
#
loop_
_entity.id
_entity.type
_entity.pdbx_description
1 polymer ?
#
loop_
_entity_poly.entity_id
_entity_poly.type
_entity_poly.pdbx_seq_one_letter_code
_entity_poly.pdbx_strand_id
1 'polypeptide(L)'
;TFEQIQLKTLKNELASHLDEWTLTKLNNPLNAGNYQENISLSGKNAELHWQVKQVNPNLITLLFQVKTSDTVPKVLAQWQTALKTQ
;
A
#
# COMPACT_ATOMS: atom_id res chain seq x y z
N THR A 1 -25.13 -8.70 -7.93
CA THR A 1 -24.65 -10.08 -8.19
C THR A 1 -23.58 -10.44 -7.17
N PHE A 2 -23.38 -11.73 -6.86
CA PHE A 2 -22.41 -12.21 -5.86
C PHE A 2 -20.98 -11.64 -6.06
N GLU A 3 -20.54 -11.52 -7.31
CA GLU A 3 -19.23 -10.95 -7.67
C GLU A 3 -19.05 -9.49 -7.23
N GLN A 4 -20.11 -8.67 -7.25
CA GLN A 4 -20.03 -7.27 -6.83
C GLN A 4 -19.84 -7.14 -5.31
N ILE A 5 -20.42 -8.07 -4.54
CA ILE A 5 -20.27 -8.09 -3.08
C ILE A 5 -18.84 -8.50 -2.73
N GLN A 6 -18.33 -9.56 -3.36
CA GLN A 6 -16.94 -10.02 -3.19
C GLN A 6 -15.94 -8.92 -3.54
N LEU A 7 -16.16 -8.21 -4.64
CA LEU A 7 -15.29 -7.10 -5.05
C LEU A 7 -15.34 -5.92 -4.06
N LYS A 8 -16.51 -5.61 -3.51
CA LYS A 8 -16.67 -4.55 -2.51
C LYS A 8 -15.95 -4.92 -1.20
N THR A 9 -16.09 -6.17 -0.75
CA THR A 9 -15.39 -6.67 0.44
C THR A 9 -13.88 -6.58 0.26
N LEU A 10 -13.35 -7.06 -0.87
CA LEU A 10 -11.91 -6.99 -1.17
C LEU A 10 -11.39 -5.55 -1.20
N LYS A 11 -12.15 -4.62 -1.79
CA LYS A 11 -11.78 -3.19 -1.83
C LYS A 11 -11.74 -2.57 -0.43
N ASN A 12 -12.72 -2.88 0.41
CA ASN A 12 -12.74 -2.39 1.79
C ASN A 12 -11.59 -2.96 2.61
N GLU A 13 -11.32 -4.26 2.48
CA GLU A 13 -10.19 -4.93 3.15
C GLU A 13 -8.86 -4.31 2.72
N LEU A 14 -8.66 -4.08 1.42
CA LEU A 14 -7.47 -3.42 0.87
C LEU A 14 -7.29 -2.00 1.44
N ALA A 15 -8.38 -1.22 1.51
CA ALA A 15 -8.32 0.12 2.08
C ALA A 15 -7.89 0.09 3.55
N SER A 16 -8.49 -0.77 4.37
CA SER A 16 -8.11 -0.93 5.78
C SER A 16 -6.65 -1.32 5.96
N HIS A 17 -6.15 -2.30 5.18
CA HIS A 17 -4.73 -2.67 5.24
C HIS A 17 -3.80 -1.53 4.83
N LEU A 18 -4.17 -0.76 3.80
CA LEU A 18 -3.38 0.40 3.36
C LEU A 18 -3.31 1.51 4.42
N ASP A 19 -4.41 1.74 5.15
CA ASP A 19 -4.44 2.67 6.27
C ASP A 19 -3.54 2.19 7.41
N GLU A 20 -3.60 0.91 7.78
CA GLU A 20 -2.76 0.30 8.80
C GLU A 20 -1.27 0.34 8.45
N TRP A 21 -0.91 0.01 7.20
CA TRP A 21 0.46 0.13 6.73
C TRP A 21 0.92 1.57 6.73
N THR A 22 0.07 2.50 6.28
CA THR A 22 0.39 3.93 6.30
C THR A 22 0.70 4.39 7.72
N LEU A 23 -0.17 4.10 8.70
CA LEU A 23 0.06 4.44 10.11
C LEU A 23 1.34 3.80 10.65
N THR A 24 1.56 2.52 10.34
CA THR A 24 2.75 1.79 10.79
C THR A 24 4.04 2.39 10.22
N LYS A 25 4.07 2.72 8.93
CA LYS A 25 5.28 3.30 8.29
C LYS A 25 5.51 4.74 8.76
N LEU A 26 4.45 5.55 8.93
CA LEU A 26 4.56 6.92 9.43
C LEU A 26 5.07 6.99 10.89
N ASN A 27 4.83 5.96 11.70
CA ASN A 27 5.34 5.87 13.07
C ASN A 27 6.84 5.47 13.15
N ASN A 28 7.47 5.16 12.02
CA ASN A 28 8.89 4.78 11.96
C ASN A 28 9.71 5.83 11.19
N PRO A 29 11.04 5.88 11.37
CA PRO A 29 11.91 6.68 10.53
C PRO A 29 11.72 6.32 9.04
N LEU A 30 11.31 7.30 8.25
CA LEU A 30 11.10 7.14 6.81
C LEU A 30 12.40 7.44 6.06
N ASN A 31 13.01 6.39 5.53
CA ASN A 31 14.15 6.53 4.63
C ASN A 31 13.64 6.60 3.18
N ALA A 32 14.23 7.48 2.37
CA ALA A 32 13.93 7.53 0.95
C ALA A 32 14.36 6.21 0.27
N GLY A 33 13.49 5.65 -0.57
CA GLY A 33 13.75 4.36 -1.18
C GLY A 33 12.52 3.67 -1.74
N ASN A 34 12.75 2.50 -2.34
CA ASN A 34 11.71 1.58 -2.76
C ASN A 34 11.81 0.33 -1.91
N TYR A 35 10.66 -0.21 -1.55
CA TYR A 35 10.53 -1.30 -0.61
C TYR A 35 9.47 -2.28 -1.13
N GLN A 36 9.67 -3.55 -0.79
CA GLN A 36 8.77 -4.63 -1.17
C GLN A 36 8.58 -5.57 0.01
N GLU A 37 7.33 -5.94 0.26
CA GLU A 37 6.93 -6.86 1.33
C GLU A 37 5.93 -7.88 0.76
N ASN A 38 6.08 -9.14 1.15
CA ASN A 38 5.09 -10.18 0.85
C ASN A 38 3.96 -10.09 1.87
N ILE A 39 2.72 -10.09 1.40
CA ILE A 39 1.52 -9.96 2.20
C ILE A 39 0.51 -11.04 1.82
N SER A 40 -0.45 -11.29 2.71
CA SER A 40 -1.59 -12.16 2.44
C SER A 40 -2.86 -11.33 2.53
N LEU A 41 -3.68 -11.34 1.47
CA LEU A 41 -4.94 -10.62 1.39
C LEU A 41 -6.07 -11.62 1.12
N SER A 42 -7.03 -11.69 2.04
CA SER A 42 -8.11 -12.69 1.99
C SER A 42 -7.63 -14.13 1.71
N GLY A 43 -6.44 -14.52 2.20
CA GLY A 43 -5.83 -15.83 1.97
C GLY A 43 -5.10 -16.00 0.63
N LYS A 44 -4.88 -14.92 -0.13
CA LYS A 44 -4.11 -14.92 -1.38
C LYS A 44 -2.76 -14.24 -1.18
N ASN A 45 -1.73 -14.82 -1.79
CA ASN A 45 -0.41 -14.20 -1.85
C ASN A 45 -0.45 -12.93 -2.69
N ALA A 46 0.03 -11.85 -2.10
CA ALA A 46 0.16 -10.55 -2.74
C ALA A 46 1.47 -9.89 -2.31
N GLU A 47 1.83 -8.83 -3.00
CA GLU A 47 3.03 -8.05 -2.72
C GLU A 47 2.64 -6.60 -2.49
N LEU A 48 3.11 -6.04 -1.39
CA LEU A 48 3.08 -4.61 -1.12
C LEU A 48 4.39 -4.00 -1.61
N HIS A 49 4.29 -3.13 -2.60
CA HIS A 49 5.38 -2.30 -3.08
C HIS A 49 5.16 -0.89 -2.54
N TRP A 50 6.12 -0.32 -1.84
CA TRP A 50 6.01 1.07 -1.39
C TRP A 50 7.26 1.88 -1.63
N GLN A 51 7.06 3.18 -1.83
CA GLN A 51 8.11 4.10 -2.18
C GLN A 51 8.02 5.34 -1.31
N VAL A 52 9.16 5.75 -0.75
CA VAL A 52 9.32 7.01 -0.03
C VAL A 52 10.11 7.96 -0.92
N LYS A 53 9.53 9.11 -1.24
CA LYS A 53 10.23 10.21 -1.90
C LYS A 53 10.23 11.43 -1.00
N GLN A 54 11.40 11.98 -0.75
CA GLN A 54 11.54 13.31 -0.17
C GLN A 54 11.38 14.32 -1.30
N VAL A 55 10.27 15.07 -1.29
CA VAL A 55 9.97 16.07 -2.33
C VAL A 55 10.67 17.38 -2.02
N ASN A 56 10.72 17.75 -0.73
CA ASN A 56 11.51 18.86 -0.21
C ASN A 56 11.93 18.54 1.25
N PRO A 57 12.75 19.38 1.91
CA PRO A 57 13.23 19.10 3.27
C PRO A 57 12.14 18.77 4.29
N ASN A 58 10.93 19.31 4.10
CA ASN A 58 9.82 19.24 5.03
C ASN A 58 8.61 18.45 4.47
N LEU A 59 8.78 17.72 3.36
CA LEU A 59 7.69 17.01 2.70
C LEU A 59 8.16 15.66 2.16
N ILE A 60 7.57 14.62 2.71
CA ILE A 60 7.77 13.23 2.32
C ILE A 60 6.48 12.72 1.68
N THR A 61 6.58 12.07 0.53
CA THR A 61 5.47 11.36 -0.08
C THR A 61 5.70 9.87 0.00
N LEU A 62 4.66 9.13 0.38
CA LEU A 62 4.62 7.68 0.31
C LEU A 62 3.66 7.24 -0.78
N LEU A 63 4.11 6.34 -1.64
CA LEU A 63 3.27 5.65 -2.62
C LEU A 63 3.24 4.17 -2.25
N PHE A 64 2.05 3.62 -2.04
CA PHE A 64 1.81 2.20 -1.81
C PHE A 64 1.11 1.61 -3.04
N GLN A 65 1.53 0.41 -3.42
CA GLN A 65 0.96 -0.34 -4.53
C GLN A 65 0.89 -1.81 -4.15
N VAL A 66 -0.32 -2.37 -4.17
CA VAL A 66 -0.54 -3.78 -3.90
C VAL A 66 -0.70 -4.52 -5.22
N LYS A 67 0.06 -5.60 -5.41
CA LYS A 67 0.03 -6.44 -6.60
C LYS A 67 -0.27 -7.89 -6.24
N THR A 68 -0.92 -8.63 -7.13
CA THR A 68 -1.01 -10.09 -7.00
C THR A 68 0.37 -10.72 -7.25
N SER A 69 0.65 -11.82 -6.57
CA SER A 69 1.88 -12.62 -6.79
C SER A 69 1.75 -13.61 -7.96
N ASP A 70 0.82 -13.37 -8.89
CA ASP A 70 0.60 -14.23 -10.05
C ASP A 70 1.69 -14.03 -11.11
N THR A 71 1.81 -14.96 -12.07
CA THR A 71 2.77 -14.87 -13.20
C THR A 71 2.61 -13.58 -14.02
N VAL A 72 1.40 -13.00 -14.02
CA VAL A 72 1.11 -11.65 -14.53
C VAL A 72 0.58 -10.82 -13.36
N PRO A 73 1.44 -10.02 -12.70
CA PRO A 73 1.04 -9.24 -11.54
C PRO A 73 -0.05 -8.23 -11.90
N LYS A 74 -1.17 -8.26 -11.16
CA LYS A 74 -2.25 -7.28 -11.30
C LYS A 74 -2.21 -6.31 -10.14
N VAL A 75 -2.32 -5.01 -10.43
CA VAL A 75 -2.44 -3.97 -9.40
C VAL A 75 -3.84 -4.05 -8.80
N LEU A 76 -3.92 -4.40 -7.52
CA LEU A 76 -5.17 -4.51 -6.78
C LEU A 76 -5.59 -3.17 -6.18
N ALA A 77 -4.60 -2.42 -5.68
CA ALA A 77 -4.81 -1.10 -5.10
C ALA A 77 -3.55 -0.25 -5.25
N GLN A 78 -3.75 1.06 -5.32
CA GLN A 78 -2.69 2.05 -5.28
C GLN A 78 -3.16 3.21 -4.40
N TRP A 79 -2.29 3.65 -3.50
CA TRP A 79 -2.57 4.70 -2.54
C TRP A 79 -1.37 5.62 -2.41
N GLN A 80 -1.61 6.91 -2.29
CA GLN A 80 -0.56 7.88 -2.08
C GLN A 80 -0.91 8.78 -0.91
N THR A 81 0.06 9.05 -0.06
CA THR A 81 -0.06 10.00 1.04
C THR A 81 1.16 10.92 1.09
N ALA A 82 1.01 12.05 1.75
CA ALA A 82 2.07 13.02 1.97
C ALA A 82 2.12 13.39 3.45
N LEU A 83 3.33 13.38 4.02
CA LEU A 83 3.62 13.80 5.37
C LEU A 83 4.45 15.08 5.31
N LYS A 84 3.95 16.14 5.95
CA LYS A 84 4.75 17.33 6.22
C LYS A 84 5.54 17.12 7.50
N THR A 85 6.87 17.11 7.41
CA THR A 85 7.75 17.06 8.59
C THR A 85 7.97 18.49 9.07
N GLN A 86 7.95 18.69 10.40
CA GLN A 86 8.09 20.01 11.01
C GLN A 86 9.51 20.54 10.84
#